data_AF-A7S384-F1
#
_entry.id   AF-A7S384-F1
#
_cell.length_a   1.000
_cell.length_b   1.000
_cell.length_c   1.000
_cell.angle_alpha   90.00
_cell.angle_beta   90.00
_cell.angle_gamma   90.00
#
_symmetry.space_group_name_H-M   'P 1'
#
loop_
_entity.id
_entity.type
_entity.pdbx_description
1 polymer ?
#
loop_
_entity_poly.entity_id
_entity_poly.type
_entity_poly.pdbx_seq_one_letter_code
_entity_poly.pdbx_strand_id
1 'polypeptide(L)'
;KIMSSRENVPRAGTDDYRTRLLKNCVRSYKRKIKMMEYSRLRSLVPSVASKSRVSKIQVIEEAIKYIAQLQDALRTQPDSSSRGESSNSNTESATVEKPRSSVREKRQRIASYMIKRQRHTPRTRPKFTASMTNERKDTSS
;
A
#
# COMPACT_ATOMS: atom_id res chain seq x y z
N LYS A 1 -60.90 5.37 0.04
CA LYS A 1 -60.07 6.06 -0.98
C LYS A 1 -58.62 5.96 -0.51
N ILE A 2 -57.90 4.92 -0.93
CA ILE A 2 -56.51 4.63 -0.52
C ILE A 2 -55.62 5.04 -1.68
N MET A 3 -54.81 6.08 -1.49
CA MET A 3 -53.70 6.42 -2.40
C MET A 3 -52.52 6.80 -1.52
N SER A 4 -51.72 5.81 -1.11
CA SER A 4 -50.36 6.05 -0.64
C SER A 4 -49.44 5.51 -1.72
N SER A 5 -49.18 6.35 -2.71
CA SER A 5 -48.22 6.09 -3.78
C SER A 5 -46.84 6.04 -3.15
N ARG A 6 -46.39 4.82 -2.85
CA ARG A 6 -45.02 4.54 -2.45
C ARG A 6 -44.14 4.80 -3.68
N GLU A 7 -43.58 5.99 -3.77
CA GLU A 7 -42.50 6.28 -4.72
C GLU A 7 -41.31 5.38 -4.36
N ASN A 8 -41.24 4.23 -5.03
CA ASN A 8 -40.03 3.43 -5.09
C ASN A 8 -39.07 4.13 -6.05
N VAL A 9 -38.34 5.11 -5.53
CA VAL A 9 -37.17 5.67 -6.22
C VAL A 9 -36.17 4.52 -6.38
N PRO A 10 -35.79 4.12 -7.61
CA PRO A 10 -34.72 3.16 -7.79
C PRO A 10 -33.45 3.82 -7.25
N ARG A 11 -32.95 3.31 -6.12
CA ARG A 11 -31.69 3.77 -5.50
C ARG A 11 -30.50 3.26 -6.32
N ALA A 12 -30.46 3.65 -7.59
CA ALA A 12 -29.42 3.30 -8.53
C ALA A 12 -28.35 4.40 -8.52
N GLY A 13 -27.10 4.03 -8.22
CA GLY A 13 -25.99 4.57 -9.01
C GLY A 13 -24.88 5.36 -8.34
N THR A 14 -24.88 5.64 -7.03
CA THR A 14 -23.74 6.33 -6.40
C THR A 14 -22.84 5.36 -5.65
N ASP A 15 -22.31 4.36 -6.35
CA ASP A 15 -21.03 3.80 -5.93
C ASP A 15 -20.02 4.92 -6.17
N ASP A 16 -19.81 5.78 -5.16
CA ASP A 16 -19.00 6.99 -5.28
C ASP A 16 -17.66 6.62 -5.91
N TYR A 17 -17.12 7.49 -6.77
CA TYR A 17 -15.81 7.27 -7.38
C TYR A 17 -14.75 6.88 -6.32
N ARG A 18 -14.87 7.45 -5.10
CA ARG A 18 -14.10 7.10 -3.91
C ARG A 18 -14.27 5.63 -3.48
N THR A 19 -15.48 5.09 -3.42
CA THR A 19 -15.71 3.68 -3.05
C THR A 19 -15.10 2.74 -4.08
N ARG A 20 -15.22 3.07 -5.38
CA ARG A 20 -14.56 2.30 -6.46
C ARG A 20 -13.04 2.33 -6.38
N LEU A 21 -12.45 3.49 -6.10
CA LEU A 21 -11.00 3.61 -5.89
C LEU A 21 -10.53 2.79 -4.69
N LEU A 22 -11.23 2.87 -3.55
CA LEU A 22 -10.93 2.08 -2.35
C LEU A 22 -11.02 0.57 -2.64
N LYS A 23 -12.09 0.11 -3.31
CA LYS A 23 -12.26 -1.28 -3.75
C LYS A 23 -11.10 -1.74 -4.63
N ASN A 24 -10.65 -0.91 -5.58
CA ASN A 24 -9.52 -1.23 -6.46
C ASN A 24 -8.19 -1.30 -5.70
N CYS A 25 -7.95 -0.39 -4.75
CA CYS A 25 -6.77 -0.44 -3.88
C CYS A 25 -6.71 -1.74 -3.08
N VAL A 26 -7.82 -2.16 -2.47
CA VAL A 26 -7.92 -3.43 -1.71
C VAL A 26 -7.66 -4.63 -2.61
N ARG A 27 -8.27 -4.66 -3.82
CA ARG A 27 -8.07 -5.76 -4.79
C ARG A 27 -6.61 -5.87 -5.24
N SER A 28 -5.97 -4.73 -5.52
CA SER A 28 -4.56 -4.66 -5.90
C SER A 28 -3.65 -5.12 -4.77
N TYR A 29 -3.92 -4.69 -3.53
CA TYR A 29 -3.19 -5.12 -2.34
C TYR A 29 -3.28 -6.64 -2.14
N LYS A 30 -4.50 -7.21 -2.18
CA LYS A 30 -4.69 -8.67 -2.08
C LYS A 30 -3.93 -9.43 -3.17
N ARG A 31 -3.91 -8.91 -4.41
CA ARG A 31 -3.14 -9.50 -5.50
C ARG A 31 -1.64 -9.49 -5.22
N LYS A 32 -1.10 -8.38 -4.72
CA LYS A 32 0.33 -8.25 -4.37
C LYS A 32 0.74 -9.25 -3.28
N ILE A 33 -0.06 -9.35 -2.21
CA ILE A 33 0.18 -10.32 -1.15
C ILE A 33 0.21 -11.75 -1.71
N LYS A 34 -0.78 -12.14 -2.52
CA LYS A 34 -0.79 -13.47 -3.15
C LYS A 34 0.45 -13.73 -4.02
N MET A 35 0.94 -12.73 -4.74
CA MET A 35 2.16 -12.87 -5.55
C MET A 35 3.41 -13.02 -4.69
N MET A 36 3.51 -12.25 -3.61
CA MET A 36 4.63 -12.34 -2.66
C MET A 36 4.67 -13.70 -1.99
N GLU A 37 3.53 -14.17 -1.46
CA GLU A 37 3.45 -15.48 -0.80
C GLU A 37 3.74 -16.62 -1.77
N TYR A 38 3.27 -16.53 -3.01
CA TYR A 38 3.62 -17.51 -4.05
C TYR A 38 5.13 -17.53 -4.32
N SER A 39 5.76 -16.36 -4.46
CA SER A 39 7.21 -16.27 -4.69
C SER A 39 8.00 -16.82 -3.51
N ARG A 40 7.55 -16.52 -2.28
CA ARG A 40 8.15 -17.02 -1.05
C ARG A 40 8.06 -18.54 -0.97
N LEU A 41 6.87 -19.10 -1.17
CA LEU A 41 6.67 -20.55 -1.17
C LEU A 41 7.58 -21.22 -2.21
N ARG A 42 7.62 -20.70 -3.45
CA ARG A 42 8.49 -21.25 -4.51
C ARG A 42 9.98 -21.22 -4.14
N SER A 43 10.45 -20.19 -3.44
CA SER A 43 11.86 -20.11 -3.02
C SER A 43 12.22 -21.10 -1.91
N LEU A 44 11.24 -21.53 -1.10
CA LEU A 44 11.45 -22.45 0.01
C LEU A 44 11.44 -23.92 -0.41
N VAL A 45 10.84 -24.25 -1.55
CA VAL A 45 10.68 -25.63 -2.03
C VAL A 45 11.84 -25.97 -2.99
N PRO A 46 12.79 -26.84 -2.59
CA PRO A 46 14.03 -27.04 -3.35
C PRO A 46 13.82 -27.52 -4.79
N SER A 47 12.82 -28.39 -4.99
CA SER A 47 12.54 -29.00 -6.30
C SER A 47 11.99 -28.02 -7.35
N VAL A 48 11.52 -26.84 -6.94
CA VAL A 48 10.94 -25.81 -7.85
C VAL A 48 11.64 -24.46 -7.78
N ALA A 49 12.51 -24.23 -6.79
CA ALA A 49 13.23 -22.97 -6.61
C ALA A 49 14.14 -22.62 -7.81
N SER A 50 14.80 -23.62 -8.40
CA SER A 50 15.72 -23.44 -9.53
C SER A 50 15.06 -23.46 -10.91
N LYS A 51 13.82 -23.95 -11.02
CA LYS A 51 13.11 -24.10 -12.30
C LYS A 51 12.59 -22.75 -12.76
N SER A 52 12.75 -22.39 -14.04
CA SER A 52 12.32 -21.08 -14.57
C SER A 52 10.80 -20.96 -14.76
N ARG A 53 10.16 -22.02 -15.28
CA ARG A 53 8.72 -22.09 -15.55
C ARG A 53 8.09 -23.21 -14.74
N VAL A 54 7.26 -22.85 -13.77
CA VAL A 54 6.55 -23.80 -12.89
C VAL A 54 5.12 -23.30 -12.73
N SER A 55 4.15 -24.21 -12.83
CA SER A 55 2.74 -23.88 -12.62
C SER A 55 2.45 -23.68 -11.12
N LYS A 56 1.39 -22.94 -10.79
CA LYS A 56 1.01 -22.73 -9.38
C LYS A 56 0.65 -24.04 -8.68
N ILE A 57 -0.02 -24.94 -9.41
CA ILE A 57 -0.43 -26.26 -8.90
C ILE A 57 0.81 -27.08 -8.56
N GLN A 58 1.78 -27.12 -9.47
CA GLN A 58 3.03 -27.86 -9.27
C GLN A 58 3.82 -27.33 -8.06
N VAL A 59 3.88 -26.01 -7.84
CA VAL A 59 4.52 -25.46 -6.62
C VAL A 59 3.82 -25.96 -5.35
N ILE A 60 2.49 -26.08 -5.35
CA ILE A 60 1.73 -26.58 -4.19
C ILE A 60 1.98 -28.07 -3.98
N GLU A 61 1.92 -28.87 -5.05
CA GLU A 61 2.18 -30.32 -4.98
C GLU A 61 3.58 -30.62 -4.44
N GLU A 62 4.59 -29.91 -4.95
CA GLU A 62 5.97 -30.07 -4.51
C GLU A 62 6.19 -29.57 -3.09
N ALA A 63 5.47 -28.52 -2.67
CA ALA A 63 5.49 -28.07 -1.27
C ALA A 63 4.94 -29.14 -0.32
N ILE A 64 3.84 -29.81 -0.68
CA ILE A 64 3.24 -30.87 0.13
C ILE A 64 4.22 -32.04 0.29
N LYS A 65 4.88 -32.45 -0.80
CA LYS A 65 5.91 -33.50 -0.76
C LYS A 65 7.08 -33.11 0.14
N TYR A 66 7.54 -31.86 0.04
CA TYR A 66 8.66 -31.39 0.84
C TYR A 66 8.30 -31.31 2.34
N ILE A 67 7.08 -30.89 2.69
CA ILE A 67 6.60 -30.93 4.07
C ILE A 67 6.60 -32.37 4.61
N ALA A 68 6.10 -33.34 3.83
CA ALA A 68 6.11 -34.75 4.24
C ALA A 68 7.54 -35.27 4.47
N GLN A 69 8.46 -34.97 3.56
CA GLN A 69 9.88 -35.34 3.70
C GLN A 69 10.52 -34.75 4.96
N LEU A 70 10.25 -33.48 5.25
CA LEU A 70 10.76 -32.82 6.46
C LEU A 70 10.16 -33.45 7.72
N GLN A 71 8.87 -33.78 7.71
CA GLN A 71 8.21 -34.45 8.83
C GLN A 71 8.80 -35.84 9.10
N ASP A 72 9.09 -36.61 8.06
CA ASP A 72 9.71 -37.92 8.18
C ASP A 72 11.17 -37.81 8.66
N ALA A 73 11.92 -36.84 8.15
CA ALA A 73 13.29 -36.56 8.61
C ALA A 73 13.33 -36.20 10.11
N LEU A 74 12.37 -35.39 10.58
CA LEU A 74 12.26 -35.04 12.00
C LEU A 74 11.85 -36.21 12.89
N ARG A 75 11.03 -37.14 12.38
CA ARG A 75 10.63 -38.36 13.13
C ARG A 75 11.75 -39.39 13.22
N THR A 76 12.64 -39.42 12.22
CA THR A 76 13.73 -40.40 12.11
C THR A 76 15.04 -39.93 12.72
N GLN A 77 15.18 -38.63 13.04
CA GLN A 77 16.26 -38.16 13.90
C GLN A 77 15.91 -38.44 15.37
N PRO A 78 16.51 -39.46 16.02
CA PRO A 78 16.50 -39.51 17.48
C PRO A 78 17.25 -38.29 17.99
N ASP A 79 16.78 -37.71 19.12
CA ASP A 79 17.30 -36.49 19.73
C ASP A 79 18.82 -36.49 19.86
N SER A 80 19.52 -36.01 18.84
CA SER A 80 20.93 -35.62 18.92
C SER A 80 21.01 -34.23 19.59
N SER A 81 20.41 -34.14 20.77
CA SER A 81 20.50 -32.98 21.65
C SER A 81 21.89 -32.95 22.29
N SER A 82 22.93 -32.62 21.51
CA SER A 82 24.18 -31.99 21.98
C SER A 82 25.20 -31.82 20.85
N ARG A 83 25.08 -30.71 20.10
CA ARG A 83 26.19 -30.00 19.43
C ARG A 83 25.56 -28.75 18.83
N GLY A 84 25.63 -27.63 19.52
CA GLY A 84 26.88 -26.92 19.73
C GLY A 84 26.74 -25.64 18.91
N GLU A 85 27.01 -24.53 19.58
CA GLU A 85 26.67 -23.17 19.18
C GLU A 85 27.30 -22.71 17.86
N SER A 86 26.76 -21.61 17.34
CA SER A 86 27.39 -20.66 16.40
C SER A 86 27.42 -21.12 14.94
N SER A 87 26.78 -20.42 14.00
CA SER A 87 27.04 -19.01 13.75
C SER A 87 25.88 -18.37 12.99
N ASN A 88 25.31 -17.32 13.57
CA ASN A 88 24.72 -16.23 12.80
C ASN A 88 25.84 -15.57 11.99
N SER A 89 26.04 -15.97 10.74
CA SER A 89 26.69 -15.09 9.78
C SER A 89 25.61 -14.18 9.18
N ASN A 90 25.37 -13.07 9.88
CA ASN A 90 25.00 -11.83 9.22
C ASN A 90 26.14 -11.52 8.23
N THR A 91 26.03 -12.00 7.00
CA THR A 91 26.83 -11.47 5.91
C THR A 91 26.21 -10.13 5.54
N GLU A 92 26.74 -9.08 6.18
CA GLU A 92 26.66 -7.70 5.73
C GLU A 92 27.12 -7.65 4.27
N SER A 93 26.16 -7.77 3.35
CA SER A 93 26.36 -7.35 1.97
C SER A 93 26.05 -5.86 1.90
N ALA A 94 27.02 -5.07 2.35
CA ALA A 94 27.10 -3.67 1.99
C ALA A 94 27.35 -3.56 0.49
N THR A 95 26.30 -3.44 -0.32
CA THR A 95 26.36 -2.71 -1.60
C THR A 95 25.02 -2.02 -1.89
N VAL A 96 25.02 -0.71 -1.64
CA VAL A 96 24.22 0.31 -2.34
C VAL A 96 22.70 0.12 -2.31
N GLU A 97 22.10 0.53 -1.18
CA GLU A 97 20.70 0.94 -1.07
C GLU A 97 20.38 1.99 -2.15
N LYS A 98 19.75 1.57 -3.26
CA LYS A 98 18.93 2.49 -4.06
C LYS A 98 17.80 2.96 -3.16
N PRO A 99 17.62 4.27 -2.93
CA PRO A 99 16.56 4.75 -2.06
C PRO A 99 15.24 4.32 -2.68
N ARG A 100 14.54 3.41 -1.99
CA ARG A 100 13.14 3.12 -2.27
C ARG A 100 12.42 4.46 -2.21
N SER A 101 12.03 4.98 -3.37
CA SER A 101 11.28 6.21 -3.53
C SER A 101 10.03 6.12 -2.65
N SER A 102 10.17 6.63 -1.43
CA SER A 102 9.15 6.51 -0.41
C SER A 102 7.97 7.35 -0.87
N VAL A 103 6.78 7.05 -0.35
CA VAL A 103 5.56 7.83 -0.60
C VAL A 103 5.78 9.36 -0.43
N ARG A 104 6.82 9.77 0.31
CA ARG A 104 7.34 11.13 0.46
C ARG A 104 7.82 11.77 -0.85
N GLU A 105 8.50 11.04 -1.73
CA GLU A 105 9.02 11.57 -3.01
C GLU A 105 7.90 11.82 -4.04
N LYS A 106 6.88 10.95 -4.04
CA LYS A 106 5.66 11.16 -4.85
C LYS A 106 4.87 12.39 -4.38
N ARG A 107 4.81 12.63 -3.06
CA ARG A 107 4.21 13.84 -2.48
C ARG A 107 5.01 15.10 -2.85
N GLN A 108 6.34 15.00 -2.90
CA GLN A 108 7.21 16.11 -3.32
C GLN A 108 7.03 16.49 -4.81
N ARG A 109 6.81 15.52 -5.72
CA ARG A 109 6.53 15.84 -7.14
C ARG A 109 5.22 16.57 -7.35
N ILE A 110 4.15 16.18 -6.64
CA ILE A 110 2.86 16.86 -6.74
C ILE A 110 2.97 18.29 -6.17
N ALA A 111 3.59 18.45 -4.99
CA ALA A 111 3.80 19.77 -4.40
C ALA A 111 4.67 20.68 -5.27
N SER A 112 5.79 20.18 -5.81
CA SER A 112 6.67 20.95 -6.69
C SER A 112 6.00 21.33 -8.02
N TYR A 113 5.17 20.44 -8.60
CA TYR A 113 4.36 20.76 -9.77
C TYR A 113 3.30 21.84 -9.48
N MET A 114 2.67 21.80 -8.30
CA MET A 114 1.71 22.83 -7.87
C MET A 114 2.38 24.19 -7.61
N ILE A 115 3.56 24.20 -6.98
CA ILE A 115 4.37 25.41 -6.76
C ILE A 115 4.87 25.99 -8.10
N LYS A 116 5.28 25.13 -9.04
CA LYS A 116 5.74 25.56 -10.37
C LYS A 116 4.61 26.15 -11.21
N ARG A 117 3.38 25.66 -11.06
CA ARG A 117 2.18 26.21 -11.72
C ARG A 117 1.63 27.49 -11.05
N GLN A 118 1.83 27.68 -9.74
CA GLN A 118 1.40 28.90 -9.04
C GLN A 118 2.15 30.17 -9.44
N ARG A 119 3.31 30.08 -10.10
CA ARG A 119 4.05 31.27 -10.58
C ARG A 119 3.41 31.98 -11.78
N HIS A 120 2.44 31.35 -12.45
CA HIS A 120 1.74 31.92 -13.62
C HIS A 120 0.24 32.17 -13.40
N THR A 121 -0.27 31.98 -12.19
CA THR A 121 -1.62 32.45 -11.85
C THR A 121 -1.50 33.82 -11.21
N PRO A 122 -2.16 34.87 -11.74
CA PRO A 122 -2.13 36.19 -11.10
C PRO A 122 -2.61 36.05 -9.66
N ARG A 123 -1.76 36.46 -8.74
CA ARG A 123 -1.99 36.43 -7.30
C ARG A 123 -3.16 37.37 -7.01
N THR A 124 -4.35 36.84 -6.77
CA THR A 124 -5.48 37.65 -6.31
C THR A 124 -5.13 38.15 -4.91
N ARG A 125 -4.66 39.40 -4.84
CA ARG A 125 -4.41 40.12 -3.59
C ARG A 125 -5.76 40.25 -2.88
N PRO A 126 -5.93 39.72 -1.65
CA PRO A 126 -7.10 40.06 -0.84
C PRO A 126 -7.05 41.57 -0.60
N LYS A 127 -8.07 42.30 -1.07
CA LYS A 127 -8.23 43.72 -0.75
C LYS A 127 -8.54 43.81 0.73
N PHE A 128 -7.57 44.30 1.50
CA PHE A 128 -7.75 44.72 2.89
C PHE A 128 -8.64 45.97 2.85
N THR A 129 -9.95 45.81 2.99
CA THR A 129 -10.84 46.95 3.26
C THR A 129 -10.72 47.27 4.74
N ALA A 130 -9.80 48.18 5.07
CA ALA A 130 -9.82 48.87 6.34
C ALA A 130 -10.98 49.87 6.32
N SER A 131 -12.11 49.51 6.94
CA SER A 131 -13.11 50.47 7.39
C SER A 131 -13.10 50.44 8.91
N MET A 132 -12.17 51.21 9.50
CA MET A 132 -12.23 51.56 10.91
C MET A 132 -13.14 52.79 11.06
N THR A 133 -13.95 52.68 12.09
CA THR A 133 -15.09 53.48 12.55
C THR A 133 -14.74 54.92 12.97
N ASN A 134 -15.77 55.78 12.84
CA ASN A 134 -16.21 56.90 13.69
C ASN A 134 -15.19 57.62 14.58
N GLU A 135 -15.22 58.96 14.57
CA GLU A 135 -15.70 59.78 15.71
C GLU A 135 -15.53 61.27 15.41
N ARG A 136 -16.47 62.03 15.97
CA ARG A 136 -16.72 63.47 15.84
C ARG A 136 -15.58 64.30 16.42
N LYS A 137 -15.38 65.53 15.91
CA LYS A 137 -15.11 66.71 16.76
C LYS A 137 -15.67 67.97 16.11
N ASP A 138 -16.79 68.41 16.66
CA ASP A 138 -17.14 69.82 16.78
C ASP A 138 -16.07 70.50 17.63
N THR A 139 -15.51 71.63 17.17
CA THR A 139 -14.99 72.65 18.06
C THR A 139 -15.23 74.03 17.45
N SER A 140 -16.11 74.74 18.17
CA SER A 140 -16.42 76.16 18.10
C SER A 140 -15.19 77.06 18.17
N SER A 141 -15.15 78.14 17.39
CA SER A 141 -14.93 79.54 17.79
C SER A 141 -14.99 80.44 16.57
#